data_AF-A0A0F9YVE7-F1
#
_entry.id   AF-A0A0F9YVE7-F1
#
_cell.length_a   1.000
_cell.length_b   1.000
_cell.length_c   1.000
_cell.angle_alpha   90.00
_cell.angle_beta   90.00
_cell.angle_gamma   90.00
#
_symmetry.space_group_name_H-M   'P 1'
#
loop_
_entity.id
_entity.type
_entity.pdbx_description
1 polymer ?
#
loop_
_entity_poly.entity_id
_entity_poly.type
_entity_poly.pdbx_seq_one_letter_code
_entity_poly.pdbx_strand_id
1 'polypeptide(L)'
;MFNFMNKSEIQISKLKAMFLAKIFSDDHSTLKSIVKDLEIVNSSYSLIVFILTNDQINSSNFLKTNKIELDLILYLIKHNFCIEFAISHLNTIKIKDYLYFLCLKELLIKNIIDIDIEKLLDKLDDYDIYQYCVDNKIRLKERDTINYQYYKIHIKEFDNVNTLLERVKSYKDIEYIINLTGISVHPECKINNIVNFIKNGYNQEFCKSMLNDANSFLSLYDVKLVLANLIASKNNHNLVLALYVSKKYLLVFSDNYDIDLIYLFLLKYFLFYEEILDMFKKLDIKNNQLLNMSYIWSDAYIILNKKNKLKNKDMKDTYISYINEVKTTLMSSLSAFIESNKISHALNIINLYKSLQNNTILKELEINNFIKTETESQFKNFLGSRCCYLFEKTVEVTDISLTGDFFENEVNKDIDEKFKKWFTNNWKTYHE
;
A
#
# COMPACT_ATOMS: atom_id res chain seq x y z
N MET A 1 -46.63 24.67 -19.53
CA MET A 1 -45.90 24.14 -18.35
C MET A 1 -46.51 22.80 -17.89
N PHE A 2 -46.80 21.87 -18.82
CA PHE A 2 -47.38 20.56 -18.51
C PHE A 2 -47.16 19.60 -19.70
N ASN A 3 -45.90 19.24 -20.01
CA ASN A 3 -45.60 18.23 -21.05
C ASN A 3 -44.34 17.39 -20.76
N PHE A 4 -43.83 17.39 -19.53
CA PHE A 4 -42.60 16.68 -19.16
C PHE A 4 -42.80 15.41 -18.34
N MET A 5 -44.04 14.95 -18.14
CA MET A 5 -44.30 13.78 -17.31
C MET A 5 -44.49 12.51 -18.14
N ASN A 6 -43.69 11.51 -17.74
CA ASN A 6 -43.66 10.11 -18.14
C ASN A 6 -42.80 9.78 -19.37
N LYS A 7 -41.49 10.03 -19.25
CA LYS A 7 -40.55 9.07 -19.86
C LYS A 7 -40.85 7.70 -19.27
N SER A 8 -41.03 6.70 -20.13
CA SER A 8 -41.32 5.34 -19.65
C SER A 8 -40.19 4.87 -18.73
N GLU A 9 -40.52 4.04 -17.75
CA GLU A 9 -39.54 3.40 -16.87
C GLU A 9 -38.44 2.68 -17.66
N ILE A 10 -38.79 2.16 -18.84
CA ILE A 10 -37.87 1.59 -19.83
C ILE A 10 -36.88 2.64 -20.34
N GLN A 11 -37.33 3.84 -20.67
CA GLN A 11 -36.47 4.93 -21.14
C GLN A 11 -35.54 5.43 -20.05
N ILE A 12 -36.02 5.56 -18.80
CA ILE A 12 -35.19 5.93 -17.65
C ILE A 12 -34.12 4.85 -17.39
N SER A 13 -34.51 3.58 -17.38
CA SER A 13 -33.57 2.46 -17.21
C SER A 13 -32.49 2.44 -18.28
N LYS A 14 -32.87 2.72 -19.54
CA LYS A 14 -31.91 2.85 -20.65
C LYS A 14 -30.94 4.02 -20.43
N LEU A 15 -31.43 5.17 -19.98
CA LEU A 15 -30.58 6.33 -19.67
C LEU A 15 -29.60 6.03 -18.52
N LYS A 16 -30.04 5.34 -17.46
CA LYS A 16 -29.16 4.92 -16.35
C LYS A 16 -28.07 3.97 -16.84
N ALA A 17 -28.41 2.99 -17.68
CA ALA A 17 -27.42 2.08 -18.27
C ALA A 17 -26.42 2.81 -19.17
N MET A 18 -26.90 3.75 -19.99
CA MET A 18 -26.02 4.61 -20.82
C MET A 18 -25.09 5.47 -19.97
N PHE A 19 -25.60 6.05 -18.88
CA PHE A 19 -24.80 6.82 -17.94
C PHE A 19 -23.67 5.99 -17.35
N LEU A 20 -23.99 4.82 -16.79
CA LEU A 20 -23.00 3.91 -16.21
C LEU A 20 -21.96 3.44 -17.23
N ALA A 21 -22.34 3.19 -18.49
CA ALA A 21 -21.41 2.83 -19.54
C ALA A 21 -20.44 3.97 -19.93
N LYS A 22 -20.85 5.23 -19.74
CA LYS A 22 -20.09 6.42 -20.16
C LYS A 22 -19.34 7.11 -19.03
N ILE A 23 -19.69 6.89 -17.76
CA ILE A 23 -19.13 7.64 -16.63
C ILE A 23 -17.62 7.44 -16.44
N PHE A 24 -17.08 6.32 -16.92
CA PHE A 24 -15.65 6.04 -16.89
C PHE A 24 -14.90 6.52 -18.13
N SER A 25 -15.63 6.98 -19.16
CA SER A 25 -15.03 7.56 -20.36
C SER A 25 -14.82 9.07 -20.19
N ASP A 26 -13.88 9.63 -20.94
CA ASP A 26 -13.62 11.08 -20.98
C ASP A 26 -14.62 11.82 -21.91
N ASP A 27 -15.70 11.16 -22.33
CA ASP A 27 -16.78 11.69 -23.18
C ASP A 27 -17.79 12.51 -22.36
N HIS A 28 -17.33 13.64 -21.87
CA HIS A 28 -18.10 14.52 -21.00
C HIS A 28 -19.31 15.18 -21.68
N SER A 29 -19.29 15.37 -23.00
CA SER A 29 -20.42 15.95 -23.75
C SER A 29 -21.61 15.00 -23.74
N THR A 30 -21.37 13.70 -23.95
CA THR A 30 -22.39 12.66 -23.88
C THR A 30 -22.95 12.52 -22.46
N LEU A 31 -22.09 12.56 -21.43
CA LEU A 31 -22.54 12.52 -20.03
C LEU A 31 -23.45 13.70 -19.69
N LYS A 32 -23.09 14.93 -20.09
CA LYS A 32 -23.93 16.12 -19.87
C LYS A 32 -25.29 16.01 -20.58
N SER A 33 -25.34 15.38 -21.76
CA SER A 33 -26.59 15.13 -22.48
C SER A 33 -27.50 14.16 -21.73
N ILE A 34 -26.94 13.01 -21.29
CA ILE A 34 -27.69 11.97 -20.55
C ILE A 34 -28.22 12.53 -19.21
N VAL A 35 -27.42 13.32 -18.51
CA VAL A 35 -27.75 13.83 -17.17
C VAL A 35 -28.91 14.81 -17.18
N LYS A 36 -29.07 15.65 -18.22
CA LYS A 36 -30.22 16.58 -18.33
C LYS A 36 -31.57 15.86 -18.16
N ASP A 37 -31.61 14.62 -18.61
CA ASP A 37 -32.80 13.78 -18.55
C ASP A 37 -32.91 12.98 -17.24
N LEU A 38 -31.78 12.64 -16.61
CA LEU A 38 -31.73 11.89 -15.35
C LEU A 38 -31.90 12.77 -14.12
N GLU A 39 -31.56 14.06 -14.18
CA GLU A 39 -31.69 15.01 -13.06
C GLU A 39 -33.13 15.11 -12.55
N ILE A 40 -34.10 14.98 -13.46
CA ILE A 40 -35.53 14.97 -13.15
C ILE A 40 -35.89 13.81 -12.22
N VAL A 41 -35.16 12.69 -12.32
CA VAL A 41 -35.37 11.47 -11.53
C VAL A 41 -34.56 11.51 -10.24
N ASN A 42 -33.27 11.85 -10.35
CA ASN A 42 -32.36 11.94 -9.22
C ASN A 42 -31.27 12.98 -9.51
N SER A 43 -31.23 14.00 -8.67
CA SER A 43 -30.33 15.15 -8.80
C SER A 43 -28.85 14.78 -8.55
N SER A 44 -28.57 13.65 -7.89
CA SER A 44 -27.21 13.14 -7.66
C SER A 44 -26.46 12.85 -8.97
N TYR A 45 -27.15 12.45 -10.04
CA TYR A 45 -26.52 12.27 -11.36
C TYR A 45 -25.87 13.56 -11.86
N SER A 46 -26.52 14.70 -11.65
CA SER A 46 -26.01 16.02 -12.06
C SER A 46 -24.81 16.44 -11.26
N LEU A 47 -24.87 16.33 -9.94
CA LEU A 47 -23.73 16.72 -9.09
C LEU A 47 -22.48 15.87 -9.39
N ILE A 48 -22.63 14.56 -9.60
CA ILE A 48 -21.51 13.70 -9.99
C ILE A 48 -20.88 14.19 -11.30
N VAL A 49 -21.69 14.51 -12.31
CA VAL A 49 -21.13 15.01 -13.58
C VAL A 49 -20.53 16.41 -13.44
N PHE A 50 -21.11 17.29 -12.63
CA PHE A 50 -20.51 18.60 -12.38
C PHE A 50 -19.15 18.46 -11.72
N ILE A 51 -19.00 17.56 -10.72
CA ILE A 51 -17.72 17.27 -10.07
C ILE A 51 -16.73 16.67 -11.07
N LEU A 52 -17.14 15.63 -11.83
CA LEU A 52 -16.27 14.98 -12.83
C LEU A 52 -15.82 15.91 -13.96
N THR A 53 -16.63 16.93 -14.29
CA THR A 53 -16.31 17.92 -15.33
C THR A 53 -15.72 19.21 -14.78
N ASN A 54 -15.38 19.23 -13.49
CA ASN A 54 -14.82 20.37 -12.76
C ASN A 54 -15.69 21.64 -12.87
N ASP A 55 -17.01 21.50 -12.98
CA ASP A 55 -17.98 22.60 -13.07
C ASP A 55 -18.31 23.13 -11.67
N GLN A 56 -17.47 24.05 -11.18
CA GLN A 56 -17.60 24.59 -9.81
C GLN A 56 -18.86 25.43 -9.60
N ILE A 57 -19.34 26.13 -10.64
CA ILE A 57 -20.49 27.03 -10.53
C ILE A 57 -21.76 26.21 -10.31
N ASN A 58 -22.02 25.24 -11.18
CA ASN A 58 -23.20 24.40 -11.07
C ASN A 58 -23.13 23.49 -9.83
N SER A 59 -21.95 22.99 -9.48
CA SER A 59 -21.75 22.26 -8.23
C SER A 59 -22.06 23.12 -7.00
N SER A 60 -21.53 24.33 -6.93
CA SER A 60 -21.78 25.23 -5.78
C SER A 60 -23.25 25.59 -5.64
N ASN A 61 -23.95 25.85 -6.75
CA ASN A 61 -25.37 26.13 -6.74
C ASN A 61 -26.19 24.92 -6.26
N PHE A 62 -25.84 23.73 -6.74
CA PHE A 62 -26.44 22.47 -6.28
C PHE A 62 -26.23 22.24 -4.78
N LEU A 63 -24.98 22.39 -4.32
CA LEU A 63 -24.61 22.10 -2.94
C LEU A 63 -25.30 23.04 -1.94
N LYS A 64 -25.57 24.30 -2.33
CA LYS A 64 -26.30 25.28 -1.49
C LYS A 64 -27.78 24.95 -1.29
N THR A 65 -28.40 24.23 -2.22
CA THR A 65 -29.85 23.94 -2.19
C THR A 65 -30.16 22.54 -1.67
N ASN A 66 -29.15 21.70 -1.46
CA ASN A 66 -29.32 20.30 -1.07
C ASN A 66 -28.73 20.03 0.32
N LYS A 67 -29.27 19.01 0.99
CA LYS A 67 -28.69 18.51 2.25
C LYS A 67 -27.42 17.73 1.92
N ILE A 68 -26.30 18.15 2.48
CA ILE A 68 -24.98 17.57 2.22
C ILE A 68 -24.49 16.80 3.44
N GLU A 69 -23.93 15.61 3.20
CA GLU A 69 -23.28 14.77 4.22
C GLU A 69 -21.78 15.15 4.35
N LEU A 70 -21.23 14.95 5.55
CA LEU A 70 -19.84 15.35 5.88
C LEU A 70 -18.77 14.62 5.07
N ASP A 71 -19.04 13.39 4.67
CA ASP A 71 -18.18 12.58 3.79
C ASP A 71 -17.99 13.24 2.40
N LEU A 72 -19.05 13.84 1.85
CA LEU A 72 -18.96 14.61 0.61
C LEU A 72 -18.14 15.88 0.84
N ILE A 73 -18.34 16.58 1.96
CA ILE A 73 -17.53 17.76 2.31
C ILE A 73 -16.04 17.40 2.40
N LEU A 74 -15.72 16.28 3.05
CA LEU A 74 -14.34 15.78 3.12
C LEU A 74 -13.77 15.47 1.74
N TYR A 75 -14.56 14.83 0.87
CA TYR A 75 -14.17 14.57 -0.52
C TYR A 75 -13.85 15.88 -1.26
N LEU A 76 -14.74 16.87 -1.18
CA LEU A 76 -14.58 18.18 -1.80
C LEU A 76 -13.28 18.88 -1.35
N ILE A 77 -12.99 18.86 -0.05
CA ILE A 77 -11.78 19.45 0.52
C ILE A 77 -10.53 18.74 0.02
N LYS A 78 -10.49 17.41 0.07
CA LYS A 78 -9.33 16.62 -0.38
C LYS A 78 -8.98 16.94 -1.84
N HIS A 79 -10.00 17.11 -2.68
CA HIS A 79 -9.87 17.39 -4.10
C HIS A 79 -9.84 18.88 -4.48
N ASN A 80 -9.69 19.80 -3.52
CA ASN A 80 -9.65 21.25 -3.77
C ASN A 80 -10.84 21.78 -4.59
N PHE A 81 -12.05 21.24 -4.35
CA PHE A 81 -13.24 21.55 -5.12
C PHE A 81 -14.31 22.22 -4.26
N CYS A 82 -14.90 23.33 -4.72
CA CYS A 82 -15.94 24.08 -4.00
C CYS A 82 -15.57 24.39 -2.52
N ILE A 83 -14.31 24.77 -2.28
CA ILE A 83 -13.76 24.96 -0.92
C ILE A 83 -14.53 25.99 -0.10
N GLU A 84 -14.93 27.12 -0.69
CA GLU A 84 -15.70 28.15 0.00
C GLU A 84 -17.03 27.61 0.53
N PHE A 85 -17.73 26.79 -0.28
CA PHE A 85 -18.94 26.11 0.16
C PHE A 85 -18.64 25.15 1.31
N ALA A 86 -17.59 24.33 1.18
CA ALA A 86 -17.21 23.37 2.21
C ALA A 86 -16.95 24.05 3.56
N ILE A 87 -16.19 25.14 3.58
CA ILE A 87 -15.91 25.93 4.79
C ILE A 87 -17.21 26.52 5.36
N SER A 88 -18.03 27.15 4.52
CA SER A 88 -19.31 27.71 4.93
C SER A 88 -20.22 26.64 5.55
N HIS A 89 -20.24 25.43 4.97
CA HIS A 89 -21.05 24.33 5.46
C HIS A 89 -20.55 23.83 6.82
N LEU A 90 -19.24 23.61 6.99
CA LEU A 90 -18.64 23.19 8.27
C LEU A 90 -18.99 24.14 9.42
N ASN A 91 -19.05 25.45 9.16
CA ASN A 91 -19.42 26.46 10.16
C ASN A 91 -20.86 26.33 10.66
N THR A 92 -21.75 25.68 9.89
CA THR A 92 -23.15 25.45 10.28
C THR A 92 -23.36 24.15 11.07
N ILE A 93 -22.36 23.28 11.13
CA ILE A 93 -22.49 21.94 11.71
C ILE A 93 -22.51 22.02 13.24
N LYS A 94 -23.57 21.48 13.83
CA LYS A 94 -23.76 21.41 15.29
C LYS A 94 -23.01 20.25 15.93
N ILE A 95 -23.03 19.08 15.30
CA ILE A 95 -22.41 17.85 15.82
C ILE A 95 -21.00 17.74 15.25
N LYS A 96 -20.00 17.89 16.11
CA LYS A 96 -18.58 17.83 15.73
C LYS A 96 -18.05 16.43 15.98
N ASP A 97 -18.34 15.54 15.04
CA ASP A 97 -17.86 14.16 15.05
C ASP A 97 -16.43 14.05 14.47
N TYR A 98 -15.95 12.82 14.32
CA TYR A 98 -14.62 12.54 13.77
C TYR A 98 -14.45 13.06 12.33
N LEU A 99 -15.47 12.93 11.47
CA LEU A 99 -15.41 13.41 10.08
C LEU A 99 -15.30 14.93 10.02
N TYR A 100 -15.98 15.66 10.92
CA TYR A 100 -15.82 17.10 11.05
C TYR A 100 -14.37 17.48 11.35
N PHE A 101 -13.73 16.81 12.33
CA PHE A 101 -12.33 17.08 12.65
C PHE A 101 -11.38 16.70 11.50
N LEU A 102 -11.65 15.62 10.77
CA LEU A 102 -10.90 15.30 9.55
C LEU A 102 -11.00 16.39 8.48
N CYS A 103 -12.18 17.01 8.29
CA CYS A 103 -12.32 18.13 7.36
C CYS A 103 -11.47 19.34 7.79
N LEU A 104 -11.47 19.66 9.09
CA LEU A 104 -10.63 20.72 9.65
C LEU A 104 -9.14 20.43 9.49
N LYS A 105 -8.73 19.17 9.70
CA LYS A 105 -7.35 18.71 9.46
C LYS A 105 -6.90 19.02 8.04
N GLU A 106 -7.68 18.59 7.05
CA GLU A 106 -7.34 18.78 5.64
C GLU A 106 -7.24 20.26 5.26
N LEU A 107 -8.14 21.11 5.76
CA LEU A 107 -8.10 22.56 5.52
C LEU A 107 -6.89 23.23 6.19
N LEU A 108 -6.51 22.81 7.40
CA LEU A 108 -5.32 23.29 8.11
C LEU A 108 -4.04 22.94 7.35
N ILE A 109 -3.86 21.67 6.98
CA ILE A 109 -2.65 21.21 6.27
C ILE A 109 -2.49 21.93 4.92
N LYS A 110 -3.61 22.25 4.26
CA LYS A 110 -3.63 23.03 3.01
C LYS A 110 -3.43 24.54 3.21
N ASN A 111 -3.22 25.03 4.44
CA ASN A 111 -3.13 26.45 4.79
C ASN A 111 -4.35 27.29 4.38
N ILE A 112 -5.54 26.69 4.39
CA ILE A 112 -6.78 27.38 3.97
C ILE A 112 -7.46 28.06 5.17
N ILE A 113 -7.35 27.45 6.36
CA ILE A 113 -7.92 27.98 7.59
C ILE A 113 -6.86 28.00 8.69
N ASP A 114 -7.04 28.91 9.64
CA ASP A 114 -6.36 28.90 10.92
C ASP A 114 -7.30 28.35 11.99
N ILE A 115 -6.83 27.37 12.76
CA ILE A 115 -7.61 26.68 13.80
C ILE A 115 -6.72 26.32 14.98
N ASP A 116 -7.35 26.10 16.13
CA ASP A 116 -6.70 25.58 17.32
C ASP A 116 -6.14 24.17 17.08
N ILE A 117 -4.85 24.11 16.77
CA ILE A 117 -4.09 22.88 16.48
C ILE A 117 -4.11 21.94 17.68
N GLU A 118 -3.99 22.46 18.90
CA GLU A 118 -3.97 21.66 20.13
C GLU A 118 -5.30 20.90 20.27
N LYS A 119 -6.42 21.58 20.05
CA LYS A 119 -7.74 20.96 20.07
C LYS A 119 -7.92 19.91 18.97
N LEU A 120 -7.33 20.12 17.80
CA LEU A 120 -7.41 19.16 16.70
C LEU A 120 -6.61 17.88 17.03
N LEU A 121 -5.41 18.04 17.59
CA LEU A 121 -4.58 16.93 18.07
C LEU A 121 -5.24 16.15 19.19
N ASP A 122 -5.92 16.81 20.12
CA ASP A 122 -6.68 16.14 21.19
C ASP A 122 -7.84 15.28 20.68
N LYS A 123 -8.25 15.46 19.41
CA LYS A 123 -9.34 14.71 18.78
C LYS A 123 -8.89 13.67 17.78
N LEU A 124 -7.76 13.90 17.11
CA LEU A 124 -7.29 13.05 16.02
C LEU A 124 -5.96 12.34 16.32
N ASP A 125 -5.07 12.97 17.08
CA ASP A 125 -3.66 12.55 17.27
C ASP A 125 -3.01 12.10 15.95
N ASP A 126 -3.20 12.87 14.87
CA ASP A 126 -2.82 12.50 13.50
C ASP A 126 -1.43 13.05 13.13
N TYR A 127 -0.55 12.20 12.59
CA TYR A 127 0.83 12.56 12.23
C TYR A 127 0.92 13.73 11.24
N ASP A 128 -0.04 13.86 10.32
CA ASP A 128 0.01 14.94 9.32
C ASP A 128 -0.07 16.33 9.98
N ILE A 129 -0.76 16.44 11.13
CA ILE A 129 -0.84 17.68 11.92
C ILE A 129 0.50 17.97 12.58
N TYR A 130 1.15 16.94 13.13
CA TYR A 130 2.50 17.09 13.69
C TYR A 130 3.50 17.51 12.62
N GLN A 131 3.45 16.90 11.43
CA GLN A 131 4.30 17.28 10.30
C GLN A 131 4.07 18.75 9.90
N TYR A 132 2.81 19.17 9.79
CA TYR A 132 2.46 20.58 9.57
C TYR A 132 3.10 21.52 10.62
N CYS A 133 3.08 21.12 11.89
CA CYS A 133 3.69 21.91 12.98
C CYS A 133 5.22 21.96 12.87
N VAL A 134 5.87 20.87 12.47
CA VAL A 134 7.32 20.84 12.20
C VAL A 134 7.67 21.83 11.09
N ASP A 135 6.96 21.74 9.96
CA ASP A 135 7.22 22.56 8.77
C ASP A 135 7.02 24.06 9.05
N ASN A 136 6.05 24.39 9.91
CA ASN A 136 5.72 25.76 10.31
C ASN A 136 6.38 26.20 11.63
N LYS A 137 7.26 25.38 12.23
CA LYS A 137 7.97 25.67 13.50
C LYS A 137 7.04 26.00 14.67
N ILE A 138 5.88 25.36 14.74
CA ILE A 138 4.89 25.52 15.80
C ILE A 138 5.27 24.61 16.97
N ARG A 139 5.28 25.17 18.19
CA ARG A 139 5.53 24.42 19.44
C ARG A 139 4.23 23.86 20.01
N LEU A 140 4.25 22.59 20.38
CA LEU A 140 3.10 21.86 20.88
C LEU A 140 3.25 21.49 22.36
N LYS A 141 2.12 21.43 23.08
CA LYS A 141 2.08 20.87 24.45
C LYS A 141 2.43 19.38 24.46
N GLU A 142 3.01 18.94 25.58
CA GLU A 142 3.40 17.55 25.79
C GLU A 142 2.21 16.59 25.76
N ARG A 143 2.40 15.46 25.08
CA ARG A 143 1.42 14.38 24.92
C ARG A 143 2.11 13.02 25.01
N ASP A 144 1.46 12.05 25.66
CA ASP A 144 1.96 10.67 25.71
C ASP A 144 1.44 9.86 24.52
N THR A 145 1.85 10.24 23.31
CA THR A 145 1.51 9.51 22.08
C THR A 145 2.75 9.26 21.23
N ILE A 146 2.75 8.17 20.46
CA ILE A 146 3.88 7.83 19.56
C ILE A 146 4.11 8.96 18.55
N ASN A 147 3.04 9.56 18.02
CA ASN A 147 3.12 10.66 17.06
C ASN A 147 3.79 11.90 17.68
N TYR A 148 3.48 12.22 18.94
CA TYR A 148 4.16 13.30 19.65
C TYR A 148 5.65 13.00 19.89
N GLN A 149 6.01 11.75 20.20
CA GLN A 149 7.43 11.37 20.33
C GLN A 149 8.19 11.53 19.01
N TYR A 150 7.58 11.18 17.87
CA TYR A 150 8.18 11.47 16.56
C TYR A 150 8.32 12.97 16.31
N TYR A 151 7.29 13.76 16.63
CA TYR A 151 7.36 15.22 16.56
C TYR A 151 8.54 15.78 17.36
N LYS A 152 8.76 15.33 18.60
CA LYS A 152 9.90 15.73 19.45
C LYS A 152 11.25 15.47 18.80
N ILE A 153 11.41 14.35 18.08
CA ILE A 153 12.63 14.06 17.35
C ILE A 153 12.86 15.10 16.25
N HIS A 154 11.83 15.44 15.49
CA HIS A 154 11.94 16.42 14.39
C HIS A 154 12.38 17.81 14.84
N ILE A 155 11.87 18.26 15.99
CA ILE A 155 12.21 19.57 16.57
C ILE A 155 13.49 19.53 17.43
N LYS A 156 14.20 18.40 17.44
CA LYS A 156 15.45 18.18 18.18
C LYS A 156 15.33 18.30 19.71
N GLU A 157 14.18 17.96 20.28
CA GLU A 157 13.92 17.95 21.72
C GLU A 157 13.83 16.51 22.24
N PHE A 158 14.93 15.77 22.14
CA PHE A 158 14.93 14.33 22.28
C PHE A 158 15.57 13.83 23.59
N ASP A 159 14.93 14.10 24.72
CA ASP A 159 15.42 13.60 26.01
C ASP A 159 15.24 12.08 26.18
N ASN A 160 14.45 11.41 25.32
CA ASN A 160 14.04 10.02 25.53
C ASN A 160 14.04 9.11 24.27
N VAL A 161 15.03 9.28 23.38
CA VAL A 161 15.13 8.47 22.14
C VAL A 161 15.21 6.97 22.43
N ASN A 162 15.90 6.58 23.50
CA ASN A 162 16.07 5.17 23.86
C ASN A 162 14.72 4.50 24.16
N THR A 163 13.84 5.13 24.94
CA THR A 163 12.49 4.60 25.21
C THR A 163 11.63 4.55 23.95
N LEU A 164 11.83 5.45 22.98
CA LEU A 164 11.14 5.35 21.70
C LEU A 164 11.64 4.15 20.88
N LEU A 165 12.96 3.96 20.79
CA LEU A 165 13.55 2.82 20.09
C LEU A 165 13.09 1.47 20.68
N GLU A 166 12.91 1.39 21.99
CA GLU A 166 12.34 0.22 22.68
C GLU A 166 10.87 -0.05 22.32
N ARG A 167 10.10 0.98 21.96
CA ARG A 167 8.69 0.86 21.58
C ARG A 167 8.48 0.55 20.09
N VAL A 168 9.43 0.91 19.24
CA VAL A 168 9.33 0.79 17.79
C VAL A 168 9.74 -0.61 17.33
N LYS A 169 8.88 -1.26 16.54
CA LYS A 169 9.10 -2.64 16.04
C LYS A 169 9.53 -2.70 14.58
N SER A 170 9.46 -1.58 13.86
CA SER A 170 9.72 -1.48 12.43
C SER A 170 11.16 -1.06 12.15
N TYR A 171 11.84 -1.77 11.24
CA TYR A 171 13.21 -1.41 10.83
C TYR A 171 13.26 -0.03 10.17
N LYS A 172 12.24 0.31 9.37
CA LYS A 172 12.11 1.63 8.74
C LYS A 172 12.14 2.74 9.78
N ASP A 173 11.38 2.56 10.85
CA ASP A 173 11.20 3.57 11.89
C ASP A 173 12.44 3.67 12.78
N ILE A 174 13.07 2.53 13.11
CA ILE A 174 14.36 2.51 13.83
C ILE A 174 15.44 3.20 13.02
N GLU A 175 15.57 2.87 11.72
CA GLU A 175 16.51 3.52 10.80
C GLU A 175 16.26 5.02 10.70
N TYR A 176 15.00 5.42 10.62
CA TYR A 176 14.61 6.82 10.64
C TYR A 176 15.07 7.55 11.90
N ILE A 177 14.77 7.00 13.08
CA ILE A 177 15.15 7.58 14.37
C ILE A 177 16.67 7.68 14.50
N ILE A 178 17.41 6.62 14.13
CA ILE A 178 18.88 6.60 14.18
C ILE A 178 19.48 7.68 13.27
N ASN A 179 18.95 7.81 12.05
CA ASN A 179 19.44 8.79 11.08
C ASN A 179 19.18 10.23 11.53
N LEU A 180 18.05 10.49 12.20
CA LEU A 180 17.73 11.83 12.72
C LEU A 180 18.53 12.19 13.98
N THR A 181 18.75 11.23 14.87
CA THR A 181 19.34 11.48 16.20
C THR A 181 20.86 11.26 16.24
N GLY A 182 21.41 10.57 15.24
CA GLY A 182 22.84 10.25 15.17
C GLY A 182 23.29 9.15 16.12
N ILE A 183 22.37 8.47 16.84
CA ILE A 183 22.69 7.41 17.80
C ILE A 183 23.62 6.36 17.18
N SER A 184 24.75 6.10 17.83
CA SER A 184 25.76 5.12 17.39
C SER A 184 25.81 3.87 18.23
N VAL A 185 25.30 3.93 19.46
CA VAL A 185 25.32 2.82 20.42
C VAL A 185 24.03 2.89 21.23
N HIS A 186 23.42 1.74 21.51
CA HIS A 186 22.26 1.62 22.39
C HIS A 186 22.59 0.69 23.57
N PRO A 187 22.12 0.97 24.80
CA PRO A 187 22.37 0.10 25.96
C PRO A 187 21.74 -1.28 25.82
N GLU A 188 20.55 -1.37 25.21
CA GLU A 188 19.93 -2.66 24.92
C GLU A 188 20.62 -3.36 23.73
N CYS A 189 21.20 -4.53 23.99
CA CYS A 189 21.96 -5.32 23.02
C CYS A 189 21.21 -5.56 21.70
N LYS A 190 19.91 -5.88 21.76
CA LYS A 190 19.08 -6.15 20.57
C LYS A 190 18.98 -4.93 19.65
N ILE A 191 18.65 -3.77 20.22
CA ILE A 191 18.58 -2.51 19.47
C ILE A 191 19.97 -2.12 18.97
N ASN A 192 21.01 -2.31 19.78
CA ASN A 192 22.38 -2.04 19.38
C ASN A 192 22.80 -2.86 18.15
N ASN A 193 22.37 -4.11 18.04
CA ASN A 193 22.65 -4.93 16.86
C ASN A 193 21.92 -4.41 15.61
N ILE A 194 20.70 -3.89 15.75
CA ILE A 194 19.97 -3.23 14.66
C ILE A 194 20.67 -1.92 14.25
N VAL A 195 21.10 -1.11 15.23
CA VAL A 195 21.88 0.12 14.99
C VAL A 195 23.16 -0.21 14.21
N ASN A 196 23.90 -1.23 14.66
CA ASN A 196 25.11 -1.68 13.99
C ASN A 196 24.83 -2.17 12.57
N PHE A 197 23.75 -2.91 12.35
CA PHE A 197 23.34 -3.35 11.02
C PHE A 197 22.99 -2.18 10.10
N ILE A 198 22.21 -1.21 10.57
CA ILE A 198 21.82 -0.04 9.77
C ILE A 198 23.06 0.74 9.34
N LYS A 199 23.98 0.99 10.27
CA LYS A 199 25.22 1.73 10.00
C LYS A 199 26.20 0.97 9.12
N ASN A 200 26.54 -0.26 9.51
CA ASN A 200 27.66 -0.99 8.94
C ASN A 200 27.24 -1.99 7.86
N GLY A 201 25.96 -2.35 7.79
CA GLY A 201 25.44 -3.34 6.86
C GLY A 201 25.72 -4.78 7.29
N TYR A 202 25.91 -5.65 6.30
CA TYR A 202 26.18 -7.07 6.49
C TYR A 202 27.44 -7.31 7.35
N ASN A 203 27.29 -8.12 8.40
CA ASN A 203 28.39 -8.60 9.22
C ASN A 203 28.40 -10.15 9.25
N GLN A 204 29.40 -10.74 8.62
CA GLN A 204 29.55 -12.19 8.51
C GLN A 204 29.74 -12.87 9.87
N GLU A 205 30.61 -12.34 10.74
CA GLU A 205 30.90 -12.92 12.04
C GLU A 205 29.67 -12.87 12.97
N PHE A 206 28.90 -11.79 12.89
CA PHE A 206 27.60 -11.68 13.56
C PHE A 206 26.64 -12.76 13.08
N CYS A 207 26.50 -12.95 11.76
CA CYS A 207 25.64 -14.00 11.21
C CYS A 207 26.09 -15.41 11.62
N LYS A 208 27.40 -15.69 11.58
CA LYS A 208 27.98 -16.96 12.05
C LYS A 208 27.62 -17.22 13.51
N SER A 209 27.87 -16.25 14.39
CA SER A 209 27.54 -16.36 15.82
C SER A 209 26.06 -16.68 16.02
N MET A 210 25.17 -15.86 15.45
CA MET A 210 23.73 -16.01 15.64
C MET A 210 23.18 -17.33 15.09
N LEU A 211 23.72 -17.81 13.96
CA LEU A 211 23.29 -19.08 13.36
C LEU A 211 23.88 -20.31 14.07
N ASN A 212 25.09 -20.23 14.62
CA ASN A 212 25.66 -21.28 15.46
C ASN A 212 24.92 -21.39 16.79
N ASP A 213 24.47 -20.25 17.34
CA ASP A 213 23.67 -20.17 18.56
C ASP A 213 22.20 -20.58 18.32
N ALA A 214 21.75 -20.67 17.06
CA ALA A 214 20.36 -20.99 16.67
C ALA A 214 19.92 -22.45 16.94
N ASN A 215 20.80 -23.28 17.51
CA ASN A 215 20.38 -24.51 18.19
C ASN A 215 19.54 -24.21 19.46
N SER A 216 19.58 -22.97 19.94
CA SER A 216 18.61 -22.39 20.87
C SER A 216 17.52 -21.61 20.10
N PHE A 217 16.28 -21.62 20.58
CA PHE A 217 15.14 -21.00 19.91
C PHE A 217 15.38 -19.49 19.69
N LEU A 218 15.54 -19.06 18.44
CA LEU A 218 15.68 -17.65 18.07
C LEU A 218 14.33 -16.93 18.18
N SER A 219 14.32 -15.71 18.73
CA SER A 219 13.12 -14.87 18.69
C SER A 219 12.87 -14.34 17.27
N LEU A 220 11.64 -13.88 16.99
CA LEU A 220 11.29 -13.25 15.71
C LEU A 220 12.29 -12.15 15.32
N TYR A 221 12.71 -11.34 16.28
CA TYR A 221 13.66 -10.26 16.06
C TYR A 221 15.04 -10.77 15.64
N ASP A 222 15.53 -11.83 16.28
CA ASP A 222 16.84 -12.40 15.97
C ASP A 222 16.83 -13.00 14.56
N VAL A 223 15.75 -13.72 14.21
CA VAL A 223 15.57 -14.26 12.85
C VAL A 223 15.51 -13.13 11.82
N LYS A 224 14.72 -12.08 12.06
CA LYS A 224 14.64 -10.92 11.15
C LYS A 224 16.00 -10.24 10.95
N LEU A 225 16.79 -10.10 12.02
CA LEU A 225 18.10 -9.45 11.95
C LEU A 225 19.13 -10.30 11.19
N VAL A 226 19.11 -11.62 11.38
CA VAL A 226 19.92 -12.56 10.59
C VAL A 226 19.53 -12.47 9.12
N LEU A 227 18.23 -12.51 8.80
CA LEU A 227 17.74 -12.37 7.43
C LEU A 227 18.15 -11.03 6.82
N ALA A 228 18.00 -9.92 7.55
CA ALA A 228 18.39 -8.59 7.09
C ALA A 228 19.89 -8.52 6.74
N ASN A 229 20.76 -9.11 7.56
CA ASN A 229 22.20 -9.17 7.26
C ASN A 229 22.49 -10.01 6.02
N LEU A 230 21.93 -11.23 5.94
CA LEU A 230 22.15 -12.12 4.79
C LEU A 230 21.68 -11.47 3.48
N ILE A 231 20.51 -10.83 3.50
CA ILE A 231 19.95 -10.11 2.35
C ILE A 231 20.82 -8.89 2.00
N ALA A 232 21.23 -8.09 2.99
CA ALA A 232 22.06 -6.91 2.74
C ALA A 232 23.43 -7.23 2.11
N SER A 233 23.91 -8.48 2.23
CA SER A 233 25.15 -8.92 1.58
C SER A 233 25.09 -8.91 0.05
N LYS A 234 23.89 -9.00 -0.54
CA LYS A 234 23.65 -9.13 -2.00
C LYS A 234 24.40 -10.28 -2.67
N ASN A 235 24.92 -11.23 -1.88
CA ASN A 235 25.59 -12.42 -2.38
C ASN A 235 24.57 -13.55 -2.56
N ASN A 236 24.54 -14.18 -3.74
CA ASN A 236 23.54 -15.21 -4.06
C ASN A 236 23.59 -16.42 -3.11
N HIS A 237 24.76 -16.85 -2.65
CA HIS A 237 24.87 -17.95 -1.69
C HIS A 237 24.32 -17.57 -0.30
N ASN A 238 24.56 -16.33 0.14
CA ASN A 238 23.93 -15.82 1.35
C ASN A 238 22.41 -15.67 1.20
N LEU A 239 21.90 -15.40 -0.01
CA LEU A 239 20.47 -15.39 -0.28
C LEU A 239 19.87 -16.80 -0.28
N VAL A 240 20.61 -17.82 -0.70
CA VAL A 240 20.20 -19.23 -0.53
C VAL A 240 20.12 -19.55 0.97
N LEU A 241 21.09 -19.10 1.77
CA LEU A 241 21.03 -19.26 3.22
C LEU A 241 19.87 -18.47 3.85
N ALA A 242 19.56 -17.27 3.36
CA ALA A 242 18.39 -16.50 3.81
C ALA A 242 17.08 -17.23 3.49
N LEU A 243 16.98 -17.84 2.30
CA LEU A 243 15.84 -18.67 1.91
C LEU A 243 15.72 -19.90 2.82
N TYR A 244 16.84 -20.52 3.17
CA TYR A 244 16.89 -21.62 4.12
C TYR A 244 16.36 -21.23 5.51
N VAL A 245 16.92 -20.15 6.08
CA VAL A 245 16.54 -19.66 7.41
C VAL A 245 15.07 -19.26 7.45
N SER A 246 14.61 -18.48 6.47
CA SER A 246 13.20 -18.07 6.40
C SER A 246 12.26 -19.27 6.22
N LYS A 247 12.65 -20.30 5.47
CA LYS A 247 11.89 -21.56 5.38
C LYS A 247 11.84 -22.35 6.68
N LYS A 248 12.97 -22.41 7.41
CA LYS A 248 13.06 -23.11 8.71
C LYS A 248 12.12 -22.49 9.74
N TYR A 249 11.95 -21.16 9.71
CA TYR A 249 11.08 -20.41 10.63
C TYR A 249 9.72 -20.04 10.03
N LEU A 250 9.35 -20.63 8.89
CA LEU A 250 8.07 -20.40 8.22
C LEU A 250 6.92 -20.85 9.13
N LEU A 251 5.91 -19.99 9.32
CA LEU A 251 4.75 -20.22 10.19
C LEU A 251 5.09 -20.55 11.65
N VAL A 252 6.34 -20.36 12.09
CA VAL A 252 6.75 -20.59 13.48
C VAL A 252 6.20 -19.50 14.41
N PHE A 253 6.08 -18.27 13.91
CA PHE A 253 5.59 -17.12 14.66
C PHE A 253 4.11 -16.85 14.30
N SER A 254 3.18 -17.51 14.99
CA SER A 254 1.74 -17.49 14.67
C SER A 254 1.11 -16.09 14.57
N ASP A 255 1.62 -15.14 15.35
CA ASP A 255 1.05 -13.80 15.46
C ASP A 255 1.74 -12.78 14.54
N ASN A 256 2.72 -13.22 13.74
CA ASN A 256 3.52 -12.34 12.90
C ASN A 256 3.98 -13.04 11.61
N TYR A 257 3.53 -12.49 10.47
CA TYR A 257 3.80 -13.03 9.14
C TYR A 257 5.09 -12.46 8.51
N ASP A 258 5.94 -11.75 9.25
CA ASP A 258 7.08 -11.03 8.67
C ASP A 258 8.08 -12.00 8.03
N ILE A 259 8.36 -13.12 8.68
CA ILE A 259 9.26 -14.15 8.14
C ILE A 259 8.66 -14.79 6.89
N ASP A 260 7.35 -15.03 6.88
CA ASP A 260 6.64 -15.62 5.75
C ASP A 260 6.64 -14.68 4.53
N LEU A 261 6.52 -13.37 4.75
CA LEU A 261 6.69 -12.37 3.70
C LEU A 261 8.13 -12.34 3.17
N ILE A 262 9.14 -12.34 4.04
CA ILE A 262 10.55 -12.37 3.59
C ILE A 262 10.81 -13.63 2.76
N TYR A 263 10.28 -14.79 3.20
CA TYR A 263 10.34 -16.03 2.44
C TYR A 263 9.68 -15.88 1.06
N LEU A 264 8.48 -15.29 0.99
CA LEU A 264 7.77 -15.03 -0.26
C LEU A 264 8.58 -14.17 -1.24
N PHE A 265 9.24 -13.11 -0.76
CA PHE A 265 10.11 -12.28 -1.61
C PHE A 265 11.41 -12.98 -2.03
N LEU A 266 11.95 -13.86 -1.19
CA LEU A 266 13.09 -14.71 -1.58
C LEU A 266 12.69 -15.74 -2.64
N LEU A 267 11.49 -16.33 -2.55
CA LEU A 267 10.95 -17.18 -3.61
C LEU A 267 10.77 -16.42 -4.92
N LYS A 268 10.26 -15.18 -4.86
CA LYS A 268 10.21 -14.26 -6.01
C LYS A 268 11.59 -14.03 -6.59
N TYR A 269 12.57 -13.70 -5.75
CA TYR A 269 13.94 -13.49 -6.18
C TYR A 269 14.44 -14.70 -6.99
N PHE A 270 14.36 -15.91 -6.44
CA PHE A 270 14.82 -17.13 -7.13
C PHE A 270 13.88 -17.66 -8.23
N LEU A 271 12.77 -16.96 -8.52
CA LEU A 271 11.75 -17.34 -9.52
C LEU A 271 11.10 -18.71 -9.26
N PHE A 272 10.94 -19.12 -8.00
CA PHE A 272 10.31 -20.40 -7.64
C PHE A 272 8.78 -20.30 -7.70
N TYR A 273 8.26 -20.18 -8.93
CA TYR A 273 6.89 -19.73 -9.21
C TYR A 273 5.78 -20.53 -8.51
N GLU A 274 5.78 -21.86 -8.58
CA GLU A 274 4.75 -22.66 -7.90
C GLU A 274 4.78 -22.47 -6.37
N GLU A 275 5.97 -22.31 -5.79
CA GLU A 275 6.13 -22.06 -4.35
C GLU A 275 5.59 -20.67 -3.95
N ILE A 276 5.72 -19.68 -4.84
CA ILE A 276 5.09 -18.35 -4.67
C ILE A 276 3.57 -18.52 -4.62
N LEU A 277 2.98 -19.25 -5.58
CA LEU A 277 1.52 -19.47 -5.62
C LEU A 277 1.01 -20.21 -4.38
N ASP A 278 1.75 -21.20 -3.90
CA ASP A 278 1.41 -21.92 -2.68
C ASP A 278 1.50 -21.04 -1.43
N MET A 279 2.49 -20.14 -1.37
CA MET A 279 2.59 -19.17 -0.29
C MET A 279 1.45 -18.14 -0.32
N PHE A 280 1.01 -17.70 -1.50
CA PHE A 280 -0.18 -16.83 -1.63
C PHE A 280 -1.43 -17.49 -1.03
N LYS A 281 -1.61 -18.79 -1.27
CA LYS A 281 -2.71 -19.57 -0.67
C LYS A 281 -2.57 -19.71 0.84
N LYS A 282 -1.36 -20.02 1.33
CA LYS A 282 -1.08 -20.19 2.77
C LYS A 282 -1.27 -18.90 3.58
N LEU A 283 -0.88 -17.76 3.01
CA LEU A 283 -1.04 -16.44 3.61
C LEU A 283 -2.45 -15.85 3.42
N ASP A 284 -3.35 -16.60 2.78
CA ASP A 284 -4.72 -16.18 2.45
C ASP A 284 -4.82 -14.82 1.73
N ILE A 285 -3.87 -14.54 0.81
CA ILE A 285 -3.80 -13.26 0.10
C ILE A 285 -4.99 -13.14 -0.86
N LYS A 286 -5.96 -12.31 -0.48
CA LYS A 286 -7.24 -12.12 -1.18
C LYS A 286 -7.59 -10.64 -1.32
N ASN A 287 -8.62 -10.36 -2.12
CA ASN A 287 -9.22 -9.02 -2.23
C ASN A 287 -8.17 -7.92 -2.56
N ASN A 288 -8.18 -6.81 -1.81
CA ASN A 288 -7.25 -5.71 -1.99
C ASN A 288 -5.78 -6.13 -1.81
N GLN A 289 -5.49 -7.17 -1.02
CA GLN A 289 -4.12 -7.67 -0.87
C GLN A 289 -3.65 -8.31 -2.17
N LEU A 290 -4.52 -9.03 -2.88
CA LEU A 290 -4.19 -9.59 -4.20
C LEU A 290 -3.87 -8.49 -5.21
N LEU A 291 -4.61 -7.38 -5.20
CA LEU A 291 -4.32 -6.22 -6.06
C LEU A 291 -2.95 -5.59 -5.76
N ASN A 292 -2.60 -5.46 -4.47
CA ASN A 292 -1.39 -4.78 -4.03
C ASN A 292 -0.13 -5.67 -4.08
N MET A 293 -0.30 -7.00 -4.05
CA MET A 293 0.80 -7.96 -3.98
C MET A 293 0.97 -8.78 -5.25
N SER A 294 0.07 -8.68 -6.23
CA SER A 294 0.11 -9.47 -7.47
C SER A 294 1.42 -9.37 -8.22
N TYR A 295 2.12 -8.23 -8.12
CA TYR A 295 3.44 -8.02 -8.72
C TYR A 295 4.45 -9.10 -8.32
N ILE A 296 4.33 -9.70 -7.14
CA ILE A 296 5.26 -10.74 -6.67
C ILE A 296 5.23 -11.97 -7.57
N TRP A 297 4.05 -12.51 -7.87
CA TRP A 297 3.93 -13.68 -8.75
C TRP A 297 3.96 -13.28 -10.22
N SER A 298 3.43 -12.11 -10.59
CA SER A 298 3.39 -11.68 -12.00
C SER A 298 4.79 -11.36 -12.54
N ASP A 299 5.68 -10.81 -11.72
CA ASP A 299 7.07 -10.56 -12.11
C ASP A 299 7.76 -11.88 -12.47
N ALA A 300 7.61 -12.91 -11.62
CA ALA A 300 8.14 -14.25 -11.88
C ALA A 300 7.48 -14.89 -13.13
N TYR A 301 6.16 -14.75 -13.27
CA TYR A 301 5.42 -15.23 -14.44
C TYR A 301 5.98 -14.66 -15.75
N ILE A 302 6.14 -13.33 -15.84
CA ILE A 302 6.60 -12.66 -17.07
C ILE A 302 8.02 -13.12 -17.44
N ILE A 303 8.92 -13.22 -16.47
CA ILE A 303 10.31 -13.67 -16.70
C ILE A 303 10.33 -15.12 -17.20
N LEU A 304 9.64 -16.02 -16.51
CA LEU A 304 9.64 -17.45 -16.85
C LEU A 304 8.89 -17.74 -18.15
N ASN A 305 7.82 -17.00 -18.44
CA ASN A 305 7.07 -17.13 -19.69
C ASN A 305 7.94 -16.70 -20.88
N LYS A 306 8.74 -15.63 -20.76
CA LYS A 306 9.74 -15.24 -21.77
C LYS A 306 10.83 -16.29 -21.97
N LYS A 307 11.20 -17.02 -20.92
CA LYS A 307 12.18 -18.13 -20.97
C LYS A 307 11.58 -19.47 -21.44
N ASN A 308 10.26 -19.53 -21.74
CA ASN A 308 9.54 -20.78 -22.02
C ASN A 308 9.67 -21.84 -20.91
N LYS A 309 9.78 -21.41 -19.65
CA LYS A 309 9.93 -22.28 -18.47
C LYS A 309 8.66 -22.42 -17.64
N LEU A 310 7.58 -21.77 -18.06
CA LEU A 310 6.33 -21.75 -17.30
C LEU A 310 5.42 -22.93 -17.67
N LYS A 311 5.08 -23.77 -16.69
CA LYS A 311 4.15 -24.90 -16.88
C LYS A 311 2.69 -24.51 -16.59
N ASN A 312 2.45 -23.71 -15.55
CA ASN A 312 1.12 -23.31 -15.10
C ASN A 312 0.79 -21.87 -15.49
N LYS A 313 -0.18 -21.69 -16.39
CA LYS A 313 -0.64 -20.36 -16.83
C LYS A 313 -1.92 -19.87 -16.14
N ASP A 314 -2.53 -20.72 -15.31
CA ASP A 314 -3.90 -20.53 -14.79
C ASP A 314 -4.02 -19.30 -13.88
N MET A 315 -2.95 -18.92 -13.17
CA MET A 315 -2.97 -17.76 -12.28
C MET A 315 -3.20 -16.44 -13.03
N LYS A 316 -2.67 -16.29 -14.25
CA LYS A 316 -2.90 -15.09 -15.07
C LYS A 316 -4.39 -14.94 -15.36
N ASP A 317 -5.01 -16.00 -15.86
CA ASP A 317 -6.42 -15.98 -16.24
C ASP A 317 -7.32 -15.81 -15.01
N THR A 318 -6.96 -16.45 -13.89
CA THR A 318 -7.63 -16.27 -12.59
C THR A 318 -7.59 -14.81 -12.13
N TYR A 319 -6.44 -14.15 -12.24
CA TYR A 319 -6.29 -12.74 -11.86
C TYR A 319 -7.09 -11.82 -12.79
N ILE A 320 -7.03 -12.02 -14.11
CA ILE A 320 -7.80 -11.21 -15.07
C ILE A 320 -9.31 -11.37 -14.80
N SER A 321 -9.77 -12.60 -14.56
CA SER A 321 -11.16 -12.88 -14.19
C SER A 321 -11.56 -12.15 -12.91
N TYR A 322 -10.73 -12.21 -11.87
CA TYR A 322 -10.94 -11.51 -10.61
C TYR A 322 -11.07 -9.98 -10.80
N ILE A 323 -10.18 -9.35 -11.58
CA ILE A 323 -10.29 -7.91 -11.85
C ILE A 323 -11.62 -7.56 -12.54
N ASN A 324 -12.05 -8.38 -13.48
CA ASN A 324 -13.31 -8.17 -14.21
C ASN A 324 -14.54 -8.36 -13.30
N GLU A 325 -14.49 -9.32 -12.37
CA GLU A 325 -15.51 -9.51 -11.33
C GLU A 325 -15.59 -8.29 -10.40
N VAL A 326 -14.45 -7.79 -9.92
CA VAL A 326 -14.39 -6.57 -9.09
C VAL A 326 -14.97 -5.39 -9.85
N LYS A 327 -14.58 -5.18 -11.12
CA LYS A 327 -15.16 -4.12 -11.97
C LYS A 327 -16.68 -4.23 -12.06
N THR A 328 -17.22 -5.44 -12.24
CA THR A 328 -18.67 -5.69 -12.30
C THR A 328 -19.35 -5.36 -10.97
N THR A 329 -18.75 -5.75 -9.85
CA THR A 329 -19.27 -5.43 -8.50
C THR A 329 -19.28 -3.92 -8.23
N LEU A 330 -18.24 -3.21 -8.69
CA LEU A 330 -18.17 -1.75 -8.59
C LEU A 330 -19.27 -1.06 -9.40
N MET A 331 -19.58 -1.55 -10.61
CA MET A 331 -20.67 -1.03 -11.43
C MET A 331 -22.03 -1.12 -10.73
N SER A 332 -22.33 -2.28 -10.15
CA SER A 332 -23.57 -2.52 -9.40
C SER A 332 -23.65 -1.62 -8.17
N SER A 333 -22.53 -1.47 -7.45
CA SER A 333 -22.44 -0.63 -6.25
C SER A 333 -22.55 0.86 -6.57
N LEU A 334 -21.98 1.32 -7.69
CA LEU A 334 -22.10 2.70 -8.16
C LEU A 334 -23.56 3.09 -8.36
N SER A 335 -24.32 2.24 -9.07
CA SER A 335 -25.74 2.45 -9.28
C SER A 335 -26.48 2.61 -7.95
N ALA A 336 -26.28 1.69 -7.00
CA ALA A 336 -26.92 1.73 -5.69
C ALA A 336 -26.57 3.00 -4.88
N PHE A 337 -25.32 3.47 -4.94
CA PHE A 337 -24.90 4.69 -4.24
C PHE A 337 -25.50 5.95 -4.84
N ILE A 338 -25.64 6.02 -6.18
CA ILE A 338 -26.32 7.16 -6.82
C ILE A 338 -27.79 7.21 -6.40
N GLU A 339 -28.49 6.08 -6.46
CA GLU A 339 -29.92 6.00 -6.09
C GLU A 339 -30.17 6.34 -4.61
N SER A 340 -29.22 6.03 -3.73
CA SER A 340 -29.29 6.34 -2.30
C SER A 340 -28.69 7.70 -1.91
N ASN A 341 -28.35 8.54 -2.90
CA ASN A 341 -27.74 9.87 -2.71
C ASN A 341 -26.41 9.85 -1.94
N LYS A 342 -25.68 8.73 -1.99
CA LYS A 342 -24.34 8.55 -1.40
C LYS A 342 -23.26 8.98 -2.39
N ILE A 343 -23.24 10.28 -2.68
CA ILE A 343 -22.44 10.87 -3.76
C ILE A 343 -20.92 10.68 -3.54
N SER A 344 -20.42 10.83 -2.31
CA SER A 344 -18.99 10.65 -2.02
C SER A 344 -18.53 9.21 -2.34
N HIS A 345 -19.36 8.22 -1.98
CA HIS A 345 -19.10 6.81 -2.25
C HIS A 345 -19.16 6.49 -3.74
N ALA A 346 -20.11 7.09 -4.48
CA ALA A 346 -20.17 6.98 -5.93
C ALA A 346 -18.88 7.53 -6.59
N LEU A 347 -18.42 8.71 -6.18
CA LEU A 347 -17.17 9.32 -6.67
C LEU A 347 -15.94 8.45 -6.34
N ASN A 348 -15.87 7.90 -5.13
CA ASN A 348 -14.80 6.98 -4.73
C ASN A 348 -14.78 5.71 -5.59
N ILE A 349 -15.95 5.13 -5.91
CA ILE A 349 -16.04 3.98 -6.83
C ILE A 349 -15.55 4.36 -8.22
N ILE A 350 -15.92 5.54 -8.73
CA ILE A 350 -15.48 5.99 -10.05
C ILE A 350 -13.96 6.07 -10.11
N ASN A 351 -13.33 6.62 -9.07
CA ASN A 351 -11.87 6.71 -8.97
C ASN A 351 -11.22 5.33 -8.87
N LEU A 352 -11.77 4.42 -8.06
CA LEU A 352 -11.27 3.05 -7.93
C LEU A 352 -11.40 2.27 -9.24
N TYR A 353 -12.51 2.41 -9.95
CA TYR A 353 -12.69 1.76 -11.25
C TYR A 353 -11.67 2.26 -12.28
N LYS A 354 -11.45 3.58 -12.34
CA LYS A 354 -10.42 4.18 -13.20
C LYS A 354 -9.01 3.71 -12.83
N SER A 355 -8.70 3.52 -11.54
CA SER A 355 -7.40 2.97 -11.12
C SER A 355 -7.23 1.50 -11.53
N LEU A 356 -8.30 0.69 -11.45
CA LEU A 356 -8.30 -0.70 -11.90
C LEU A 356 -8.18 -0.83 -13.44
N GLN A 357 -8.76 0.09 -14.21
CA GLN A 357 -8.54 0.16 -15.67
C GLN A 357 -7.07 0.49 -16.00
N ASN A 358 -6.43 1.28 -15.15
CA ASN A 358 -5.04 1.67 -15.32
C ASN A 358 -4.04 0.79 -14.58
N ASN A 359 -4.46 -0.32 -14.00
CA ASN A 359 -3.63 -1.20 -13.21
C ASN A 359 -2.41 -1.70 -14.03
N THR A 360 -1.21 -1.38 -13.54
CA THR A 360 0.06 -1.72 -14.21
C THR A 360 0.19 -3.23 -14.42
N ILE A 361 -0.11 -4.04 -13.40
CA ILE A 361 0.03 -5.50 -13.47
C ILE A 361 -0.89 -6.11 -14.53
N LEU A 362 -2.15 -5.66 -14.61
CA LEU A 362 -3.07 -6.10 -15.66
C LEU A 362 -2.51 -5.82 -17.05
N LYS A 363 -2.04 -4.59 -17.29
CA LYS A 363 -1.45 -4.20 -18.57
C LYS A 363 -0.21 -5.03 -18.91
N GLU A 364 0.68 -5.24 -17.94
CA GLU A 364 1.89 -6.05 -18.10
C GLU A 364 1.58 -7.52 -18.45
N LEU A 365 0.55 -8.10 -17.84
CA LEU A 365 0.11 -9.46 -18.13
C LEU A 365 -0.54 -9.58 -19.52
N GLU A 366 -1.30 -8.58 -19.95
CA GLU A 366 -1.91 -8.52 -21.29
C GLU A 366 -0.85 -8.44 -22.39
N ILE A 367 0.16 -7.57 -22.24
CA ILE A 367 1.25 -7.41 -23.22
C ILE A 367 2.41 -8.39 -23.02
N ASN A 368 2.41 -9.15 -21.92
CA ASN A 368 3.47 -10.06 -21.50
C ASN A 368 4.87 -9.39 -21.42
N ASN A 369 4.92 -8.17 -20.88
CA ASN A 369 6.15 -7.38 -20.77
C ASN A 369 6.07 -6.39 -19.59
N PHE A 370 7.22 -6.01 -19.05
CA PHE A 370 7.30 -5.01 -17.98
C PHE A 370 7.06 -3.59 -18.50
N ILE A 371 6.34 -2.80 -17.72
CA ILE A 371 6.13 -1.36 -17.92
C ILE A 371 6.99 -0.63 -16.88
N LYS A 372 7.93 0.20 -17.33
CA LYS A 372 8.87 0.95 -16.46
C LYS A 372 8.18 2.16 -15.80
N THR A 373 7.18 1.94 -14.96
CA THR A 373 6.43 3.04 -14.31
C THR A 373 6.56 3.08 -12.80
N GLU A 374 6.80 1.95 -12.12
CA GLU A 374 6.86 1.92 -10.64
C GLU A 374 7.91 0.91 -10.16
N THR A 375 8.85 1.37 -9.33
CA THR A 375 9.85 0.52 -8.66
C THR A 375 9.56 0.30 -7.19
N GLU A 376 8.93 1.28 -6.53
CA GLU A 376 8.75 1.27 -5.08
C GLU A 376 7.51 0.47 -4.66
N SER A 377 7.72 -0.56 -3.83
CA SER A 377 6.64 -1.29 -3.20
C SER A 377 6.38 -0.79 -1.77
N GLN A 378 5.18 -1.06 -1.24
CA GLN A 378 4.86 -0.79 0.17
C GLN A 378 5.78 -1.51 1.17
N PHE A 379 6.51 -2.55 0.71
CA PHE A 379 7.45 -3.32 1.51
C PHE A 379 8.91 -2.87 1.35
N LYS A 380 9.18 -1.80 0.57
CA LYS A 380 10.54 -1.34 0.25
C LYS A 380 11.46 -1.28 1.48
N ASN A 381 10.99 -0.72 2.60
CA ASN A 381 11.80 -0.54 3.81
C ASN A 381 11.52 -1.60 4.90
N PHE A 382 10.97 -2.76 4.54
CA PHE A 382 10.55 -3.78 5.51
C PHE A 382 11.69 -4.28 6.42
N LEU A 383 12.91 -4.39 5.87
CA LEU A 383 14.14 -4.71 6.58
C LEU A 383 15.17 -3.56 6.52
N GLY A 384 14.71 -2.33 6.29
CA GLY A 384 15.55 -1.14 6.12
C GLY A 384 16.10 -0.96 4.70
N SER A 385 16.75 0.18 4.47
CA SER A 385 17.16 0.67 3.13
C SER A 385 18.12 -0.26 2.38
N ARG A 386 18.97 -0.99 3.10
CA ARG A 386 19.97 -1.89 2.51
C ARG A 386 19.37 -3.13 1.86
N CYS A 387 18.13 -3.48 2.22
CA CYS A 387 17.41 -4.66 1.75
C CYS A 387 16.34 -4.34 0.69
N CYS A 388 16.14 -3.06 0.33
CA CYS A 388 15.04 -2.62 -0.54
C CYS A 388 14.92 -3.42 -1.84
N TYR A 389 16.06 -3.71 -2.48
CA TYR A 389 16.13 -4.36 -3.78
C TYR A 389 15.37 -5.70 -3.82
N LEU A 390 15.25 -6.41 -2.69
CA LEU A 390 14.52 -7.68 -2.62
C LEU A 390 13.00 -7.47 -2.71
N PHE A 391 12.51 -6.35 -2.20
CA PHE A 391 11.09 -6.03 -2.07
C PHE A 391 10.54 -5.20 -3.23
N GLU A 392 11.41 -4.68 -4.09
CA GLU A 392 11.03 -3.85 -5.22
C GLU A 392 10.34 -4.66 -6.32
N LYS A 393 9.53 -3.95 -7.12
CA LYS A 393 8.93 -4.53 -8.33
C LYS A 393 10.01 -4.70 -9.40
N THR A 394 9.98 -5.81 -10.12
CA THR A 394 10.90 -6.02 -11.23
C THR A 394 10.49 -5.18 -12.44
N VAL A 395 11.47 -4.49 -13.04
CA VAL A 395 11.27 -3.60 -14.21
C VAL A 395 11.97 -4.09 -15.47
N GLU A 396 12.81 -5.12 -15.36
CA GLU A 396 13.50 -5.76 -16.46
C GLU A 396 13.86 -7.21 -16.12
N VAL A 397 14.19 -8.01 -17.14
CA VAL A 397 14.55 -9.42 -16.92
C VAL A 397 15.93 -9.47 -16.25
N THR A 398 15.98 -10.03 -15.04
CA THR A 398 17.22 -10.29 -14.31
C THR A 398 17.62 -11.75 -14.45
N ASP A 399 18.87 -12.00 -14.83
CA ASP A 399 19.46 -13.34 -14.77
C ASP A 399 20.18 -13.53 -13.44
N ILE A 400 19.78 -14.57 -12.70
CA ILE A 400 20.45 -14.98 -11.47
C ILE A 400 21.43 -16.07 -11.85
N SER A 401 22.72 -15.76 -11.78
CA SER A 401 23.78 -16.74 -11.92
C SER A 401 24.18 -17.27 -10.55
N LEU A 402 24.05 -18.57 -10.35
CA LEU A 402 24.74 -19.30 -9.29
C LEU A 402 25.87 -20.11 -9.94
N THR A 403 27.11 -19.77 -9.64
CA THR A 403 28.31 -20.51 -10.07
C THR A 403 28.85 -21.31 -8.90
N GLY A 404 29.33 -22.54 -9.12
CA GLY A 404 29.86 -23.39 -8.05
C GLY A 404 28.77 -24.16 -7.29
N ASP A 405 29.07 -24.59 -6.07
CA ASP A 405 28.09 -25.26 -5.20
C ASP A 405 27.11 -24.23 -4.63
N PHE A 406 25.80 -24.44 -4.82
CA PHE A 406 24.74 -23.55 -4.33
C PHE A 406 24.86 -23.26 -2.83
N PHE A 407 25.40 -24.22 -2.09
CA PHE A 407 25.46 -24.22 -0.63
C PHE A 407 26.83 -23.83 -0.10
N GLU A 408 27.80 -23.52 -0.96
CA GLU A 408 29.08 -22.93 -0.55
C GLU A 408 28.83 -21.49 -0.10
N ASN A 409 28.74 -21.30 1.22
CA ASN A 409 28.56 -19.98 1.80
C ASN A 409 29.53 -19.79 2.97
N GLU A 410 29.89 -18.53 3.22
CA GLU A 410 30.92 -18.20 4.19
C GLU A 410 30.39 -18.16 5.64
N VAL A 411 29.12 -18.46 5.87
CA VAL A 411 28.40 -18.20 7.13
C VAL A 411 27.99 -19.49 7.85
N ASN A 412 27.55 -20.52 7.14
CA ASN A 412 27.09 -21.78 7.73
C ASN A 412 27.20 -22.95 6.74
N LYS A 413 27.85 -24.05 7.14
CA LYS A 413 28.00 -25.26 6.30
C LYS A 413 26.85 -26.26 6.44
N ASP A 414 26.04 -26.14 7.49
CA ASP A 414 25.04 -27.14 7.87
C ASP A 414 23.64 -26.75 7.41
N ILE A 415 23.46 -26.65 6.09
CA ILE A 415 22.14 -26.65 5.47
C ILE A 415 21.66 -28.10 5.37
N ASP A 416 20.46 -28.39 5.85
CA ASP A 416 19.96 -29.78 5.83
C ASP A 416 19.73 -30.31 4.40
N GLU A 417 19.93 -31.61 4.23
CA GLU A 417 19.85 -32.29 2.93
C GLU A 417 18.45 -32.22 2.30
N LYS A 418 17.39 -32.10 3.11
CA LYS A 418 16.02 -31.96 2.61
C LYS A 418 15.85 -30.61 1.90
N PHE A 419 16.35 -29.53 2.49
CA PHE A 419 16.38 -28.23 1.84
C PHE A 419 17.25 -28.25 0.60
N LYS A 420 18.47 -28.81 0.67
CA LYS A 420 19.36 -28.88 -0.50
C LYS A 420 18.69 -29.54 -1.70
N LYS A 421 18.05 -30.70 -1.46
CA LYS A 421 17.30 -31.41 -2.50
C LYS A 421 16.13 -30.58 -3.04
N TRP A 422 15.36 -29.94 -2.15
CA TRP A 422 14.24 -29.09 -2.57
C TRP A 422 14.69 -27.89 -3.40
N PHE A 423 15.77 -27.21 -2.99
CA PHE A 423 16.32 -26.07 -3.70
C PHE A 423 16.83 -26.48 -5.08
N THR A 424 17.67 -27.52 -5.16
CA THR A 424 18.22 -28.01 -6.43
C THR A 424 17.11 -28.44 -7.41
N ASN A 425 16.04 -29.08 -6.93
CA ASN A 425 14.92 -29.45 -7.79
C ASN A 425 14.18 -28.24 -8.36
N ASN A 426 13.94 -27.22 -7.53
CA ASN A 426 13.32 -25.98 -7.98
C ASN A 426 14.24 -25.22 -8.94
N TRP A 427 15.53 -25.11 -8.60
CA TRP A 427 16.53 -24.47 -9.44
C TRP A 427 16.55 -25.08 -10.85
N LYS A 428 16.65 -26.41 -10.93
CA LYS A 428 16.58 -27.16 -12.19
C LYS A 428 15.30 -26.95 -12.97
N THR A 429 14.17 -26.75 -12.28
CA THR A 429 12.88 -26.56 -12.95
C THR A 429 12.78 -25.21 -13.66
N TYR A 430 13.37 -24.16 -13.09
CA TYR A 430 13.18 -22.78 -13.55
C TYR A 430 14.38 -22.20 -14.30
N HIS A 431 15.59 -22.74 -14.10
CA HIS A 431 16.83 -22.18 -14.62
C HIS A 431 17.63 -23.12 -15.54
N GLU A 432 17.35 -24.43 -15.53
CA GLU A 432 17.92 -25.43 -16.46
C GLU A 432 16.84 -25.97 -17.41
#